data_AF-A0A9P6WZJ6-F1
#
_entry.id   AF-A0A9P6WZJ6-F1
#
_cell.length_a   1.000
_cell.length_b   1.000
_cell.length_c   1.000
_cell.angle_alpha   90.00
_cell.angle_beta   90.00
_cell.angle_gamma   90.00
#
_symmetry.space_group_name_H-M   'P 1'
#
loop_
_entity.id
_entity.type
_entity.pdbx_description
1 polymer ?
#
loop_
_entity_poly.entity_id
_entity_poly.type
_entity_poly.pdbx_seq_one_letter_code
_entity_poly.pdbx_strand_id
1 'polypeptide(L)'
;MGQYKCCCCIPIRAGVLIIALLSAAFYVAITVLLSLAIPKFSMFSSTNELALTYGLLLLIDESESAFSTTAVKGVHYTSIAITVIFAFCSLFGVIGSITQHRKMIAAFKLAYWTSSLLELLISIAAIIVLAVQRIDIINTCAALNADETVGSCSSYYRTFMIILCCLIVIVNLFQFYFAAAISSYATRLRRTNMHEKLRHLEDFPEAPRKVEFF
;
A
#
# COMPACT_ATOMS: atom_id res chain seq x y z
N MET A 1 -42.03 8.52 15.02
CA MET A 1 -40.65 8.99 15.27
C MET A 1 -39.88 7.87 15.95
N GLY A 2 -38.98 7.18 15.24
CA GLY A 2 -38.19 6.08 15.79
C GLY A 2 -36.74 6.19 15.33
N GLN A 3 -35.95 6.93 16.11
CA GLN A 3 -34.50 7.10 15.93
C GLN A 3 -33.76 5.96 16.65
N TYR A 4 -33.72 4.75 16.08
CA TYR A 4 -32.74 3.73 16.50
C TYR A 4 -31.47 3.89 15.67
N LYS A 5 -30.71 4.94 16.01
CA LYS A 5 -29.32 5.09 15.60
C LYS A 5 -28.46 4.15 16.46
N CYS A 6 -28.31 2.91 16.03
CA CYS A 6 -27.22 2.04 16.51
C CYS A 6 -25.89 2.54 15.91
N CYS A 7 -25.36 3.63 16.48
CA CYS A 7 -24.06 4.22 16.16
C CYS A 7 -22.93 3.59 17.01
N CYS A 8 -22.74 2.26 16.95
CA CYS A 8 -21.54 1.61 17.51
C CYS A 8 -20.51 1.20 16.44
N CYS A 9 -20.73 1.54 15.17
CA CYS A 9 -19.67 1.44 14.17
C CYS A 9 -18.82 2.71 14.24
N ILE A 10 -17.54 2.57 14.55
CA ILE A 10 -16.54 3.54 14.07
C ILE A 10 -16.94 3.91 12.64
N PRO A 11 -17.18 5.19 12.32
CA PRO A 11 -17.69 5.55 11.02
C PRO A 11 -16.71 4.99 10.01
N ILE A 12 -17.16 4.06 9.15
CA ILE A 12 -16.33 3.46 8.09
C ILE A 12 -15.65 4.56 7.25
N ARG A 13 -16.26 5.75 7.22
CA ARG A 13 -15.69 7.00 6.70
C ARG A 13 -14.38 7.43 7.37
N ALA A 14 -14.28 7.40 8.70
CA ALA A 14 -13.04 7.70 9.42
C ALA A 14 -11.95 6.65 9.15
N GLY A 15 -12.34 5.37 9.05
CA GLY A 15 -11.40 4.30 8.70
C GLY A 15 -10.70 4.53 7.36
N VAL A 16 -11.47 4.81 6.30
CA VAL A 16 -10.89 5.09 4.97
C VAL A 16 -10.08 6.39 4.95
N LEU A 17 -10.50 7.41 5.69
CA LEU A 17 -9.74 8.66 5.81
C LEU A 17 -8.39 8.44 6.49
N ILE A 18 -8.34 7.66 7.56
CA ILE A 18 -7.09 7.32 8.26
C ILE A 18 -6.18 6.51 7.33
N ILE A 19 -6.71 5.52 6.62
CA ILE A 19 -5.94 4.72 5.66
C ILE A 19 -5.39 5.60 4.52
N ALA A 20 -6.19 6.53 4.00
CA ALA A 20 -5.77 7.46 2.95
C ALA A 20 -4.67 8.42 3.45
N LEU A 21 -4.77 8.93 4.68
CA LEU A 21 -3.73 9.77 5.28
C LEU A 21 -2.44 9.01 5.53
N LEU A 22 -2.52 7.80 6.10
CA LEU A 22 -1.34 6.97 6.37
C LEU A 22 -0.64 6.58 5.06
N SER A 23 -1.40 6.18 4.04
CA SER A 23 -0.84 5.87 2.73
C SER A 23 -0.23 7.10 2.05
N ALA A 24 -0.88 8.27 2.12
CA ALA A 24 -0.31 9.52 1.61
C ALA A 24 1.03 9.86 2.29
N ALA A 25 1.06 9.80 3.63
CA ALA A 25 2.28 10.04 4.39
C ALA A 25 3.39 9.04 4.02
N PHE A 26 3.04 7.76 3.87
CA PHE A 26 3.97 6.70 3.50
C PHE A 26 4.54 6.90 2.08
N TYR A 27 3.71 7.16 1.07
CA TYR A 27 4.18 7.37 -0.31
C TYR A 27 5.01 8.65 -0.44
N VAL A 28 4.64 9.73 0.26
CA VAL A 28 5.44 10.96 0.30
C VAL A 28 6.78 10.72 0.97
N ALA A 29 6.81 10.04 2.12
CA ALA A 29 8.05 9.69 2.83
C ALA A 29 8.97 8.84 1.95
N ILE A 30 8.44 7.85 1.24
CA ILE A 30 9.22 7.04 0.29
C ILE A 30 9.74 7.89 -0.87
N THR A 31 8.94 8.78 -1.43
CA THR A 31 9.37 9.65 -2.54
C THR A 31 10.52 10.58 -2.09
N VAL A 32 10.41 11.14 -0.89
CA VAL A 32 11.47 11.96 -0.28
C VAL A 32 12.71 11.12 -0.01
N LEU A 33 12.55 9.90 0.53
CA LEU A 33 13.67 8.99 0.78
C LEU A 33 14.40 8.62 -0.52
N LEU A 34 13.66 8.23 -1.57
CA LEU A 34 14.22 7.86 -2.87
C LEU A 34 14.92 9.04 -3.56
N SER A 35 14.40 10.26 -3.41
CA SER A 35 15.02 11.47 -3.99
C SER A 35 16.24 11.94 -3.19
N LEU A 36 16.26 11.75 -1.87
CA LEU A 36 17.43 12.03 -1.02
C LEU A 36 18.49 10.92 -1.07
N ALA A 37 18.16 9.73 -1.55
CA ALA A 37 19.13 8.65 -1.78
C ALA A 37 20.06 8.93 -2.98
N ILE A 38 19.66 9.82 -3.91
CA ILE A 38 20.44 10.19 -5.11
C ILE A 38 21.87 10.68 -4.75
N PRO A 39 22.08 11.58 -3.77
CA PRO A 39 23.43 12.00 -3.35
C PRO A 39 24.14 11.03 -2.41
N LYS A 40 23.46 10.01 -1.83
CA LYS A 40 24.02 9.17 -0.75
C LYS A 40 24.29 7.71 -1.14
N PHE A 41 23.87 7.27 -2.33
CA PHE A 41 24.25 5.94 -2.83
C PHE A 41 25.78 5.77 -2.91
N SER A 42 26.55 6.85 -3.07
CA SER A 42 28.02 6.80 -3.04
C SER A 42 28.64 6.83 -1.63
N MET A 43 27.85 7.02 -0.56
CA MET A 43 28.37 7.35 0.79
C MET A 43 27.38 7.00 1.91
N PHE A 44 26.89 5.76 1.99
CA PHE A 44 26.00 5.31 3.06
C PHE A 44 26.55 4.05 3.75
N SER A 45 27.85 4.04 4.06
CA SER A 45 28.50 2.95 4.83
C SER A 45 28.59 3.22 6.33
N SER A 46 28.04 4.31 6.86
CA SER A 46 28.15 4.59 8.29
C SER A 46 27.17 5.65 8.74
N THR A 47 26.12 5.25 9.46
CA THR A 47 25.83 5.75 10.81
C THR A 47 24.59 5.04 11.36
N ASN A 48 24.78 4.42 12.52
CA ASN A 48 23.72 4.00 13.42
C ASN A 48 22.88 5.21 13.87
N GLU A 49 21.61 4.95 14.18
CA GLU A 49 20.58 5.84 14.75
C GLU A 49 19.49 6.37 13.79
N LEU A 50 18.61 5.47 13.32
CA LEU A 50 17.15 5.68 13.32
C LEU A 50 16.36 4.36 13.06
N ALA A 51 16.68 3.32 13.83
CA ALA A 51 16.22 1.94 13.60
C ALA A 51 14.74 1.65 13.93
N LEU A 52 13.97 2.61 14.46
CA LEU A 52 12.63 2.32 15.03
C LEU A 52 11.44 2.66 14.12
N THR A 53 11.63 3.40 13.02
CA THR A 53 10.51 3.76 12.10
C THR A 53 10.70 3.20 10.68
N TYR A 54 11.91 2.72 10.36
CA TYR A 54 12.29 2.16 9.05
C TYR A 54 12.43 0.61 9.04
N GLY A 55 12.12 -0.06 10.15
CA GLY A 55 12.41 -1.47 10.40
C GLY A 55 11.64 -2.52 9.60
N LEU A 56 10.79 -2.15 8.63
CA LEU A 56 10.16 -3.10 7.69
C LEU A 56 10.70 -3.00 6.26
N LEU A 57 11.43 -1.91 5.95
CA LEU A 57 12.13 -1.70 4.68
C LEU A 57 13.66 -1.79 4.85
N LEU A 58 14.14 -2.40 5.93
CA LEU A 58 15.56 -2.61 6.22
C LEU A 58 15.98 -4.10 6.22
N LEU A 59 15.14 -5.00 5.69
CA LEU A 59 15.60 -6.33 5.28
C LEU A 59 16.05 -6.39 3.82
N ILE A 60 16.37 -5.24 3.24
CA ILE A 60 17.18 -5.15 2.03
C ILE A 60 18.49 -4.48 2.45
N ASP A 61 19.19 -5.10 3.39
CA ASP A 61 20.64 -4.93 3.47
C ASP A 61 21.29 -5.76 2.34
N GLU A 62 22.43 -5.27 1.89
CA GLU A 62 23.11 -5.56 0.64
C GLU A 62 23.06 -7.01 0.09
N SER A 63 22.62 -7.11 -1.17
CA SER A 63 23.47 -7.77 -2.17
C SER A 63 23.42 -6.95 -3.46
N GLU A 64 24.06 -5.78 -3.39
CA GLU A 64 24.58 -5.09 -4.57
C GLU A 64 25.68 -5.96 -5.18
N SER A 65 25.28 -6.95 -5.97
CA SER A 65 26.24 -7.61 -6.86
C SER A 65 25.55 -8.03 -8.15
N ALA A 66 25.80 -7.21 -9.18
CA ALA A 66 25.77 -7.56 -10.60
C ALA A 66 24.42 -7.55 -11.36
N PHE A 67 23.48 -6.65 -11.04
CA PHE A 67 22.49 -6.22 -12.04
C PHE A 67 23.01 -4.97 -12.76
N SER A 68 23.24 -5.10 -14.08
CA SER A 68 23.81 -4.09 -14.97
C SER A 68 23.48 -2.65 -14.56
N THR A 69 24.51 -1.82 -14.39
CA THR A 69 24.42 -0.43 -13.86
C THR A 69 23.42 0.47 -14.59
N THR A 70 23.07 0.14 -15.83
CA THR A 70 22.03 0.82 -16.63
C THR A 70 20.62 0.41 -16.20
N ALA A 71 20.40 -0.86 -15.88
CA ALA A 71 19.10 -1.41 -15.51
C ALA A 71 18.70 -0.96 -14.09
N VAL A 72 19.65 -0.91 -13.15
CA VAL A 72 19.42 -0.40 -11.78
C VAL A 72 18.99 1.08 -11.80
N LYS A 73 19.63 1.91 -12.64
CA LYS A 73 19.21 3.31 -12.84
C LYS A 73 17.78 3.40 -13.37
N GLY A 74 17.42 2.57 -14.35
CA GLY A 74 16.06 2.50 -14.89
C GLY A 74 15.03 2.13 -13.82
N VAL A 75 15.34 1.17 -12.96
CA VAL A 75 14.45 0.76 -11.85
C VAL A 75 14.28 1.91 -10.84
N HIS A 76 15.35 2.63 -10.48
CA HIS A 76 15.22 3.78 -9.58
C HIS A 76 14.30 4.88 -10.12
N TYR A 77 14.49 5.33 -11.37
CA TYR A 77 13.64 6.38 -11.94
C TYR A 77 12.18 5.95 -12.09
N THR A 78 11.93 4.70 -12.49
CA THR A 78 10.56 4.17 -12.60
C THR A 78 9.88 4.04 -11.23
N SER A 79 10.62 3.63 -10.18
CA SER A 79 10.09 3.59 -8.81
C SER A 79 9.67 4.97 -8.29
N ILE A 80 10.43 6.01 -8.59
CA ILE A 80 10.09 7.40 -8.24
C ILE A 80 8.83 7.84 -8.97
N ALA A 81 8.72 7.57 -10.27
CA ALA A 81 7.54 7.92 -11.04
C ALA A 81 6.26 7.25 -10.49
N ILE A 82 6.35 5.95 -10.16
CA ILE A 82 5.24 5.17 -9.61
C ILE A 82 4.79 5.72 -8.25
N THR A 83 5.73 6.02 -7.36
CA THR A 83 5.42 6.53 -6.00
C THR A 83 4.79 7.92 -6.03
N VAL A 84 5.21 8.79 -6.96
CA VAL A 84 4.59 10.10 -7.18
C VAL A 84 3.14 9.94 -7.66
N ILE A 85 2.90 9.06 -8.63
CA ILE A 85 1.54 8.79 -9.14
C ILE A 85 0.63 8.29 -8.00
N PHE A 86 1.11 7.35 -7.17
CA PHE A 86 0.34 6.85 -6.04
C PHE A 86 0.14 7.89 -4.94
N ALA A 87 1.10 8.79 -4.71
CA ALA A 87 0.92 9.94 -3.83
C ALA A 87 -0.24 10.83 -4.32
N PHE A 88 -0.30 11.15 -5.63
CA PHE A 88 -1.44 11.88 -6.19
C PHE A 88 -2.76 11.11 -6.08
N CYS A 89 -2.76 9.79 -6.30
CA CYS A 89 -3.95 8.97 -6.09
C CYS A 89 -4.44 8.98 -4.63
N SER A 90 -3.52 8.99 -3.66
CA SER A 90 -3.86 9.03 -2.24
C SER A 90 -4.55 10.35 -1.83
N LEU A 91 -4.17 11.47 -2.45
CA LEU A 91 -4.84 12.76 -2.24
C LEU A 91 -6.32 12.71 -2.67
N PHE A 92 -6.62 12.05 -3.80
CA PHE A 92 -8.01 11.81 -4.22
C PHE A 92 -8.78 10.95 -3.23
N GLY A 93 -8.12 10.02 -2.52
CA GLY A 93 -8.71 9.26 -1.43
C GLY A 93 -9.12 10.13 -0.24
N VAL A 94 -8.26 11.07 0.16
CA VAL A 94 -8.53 12.03 1.24
C VAL A 94 -9.68 12.97 0.85
N ILE A 95 -9.57 13.63 -0.30
CA ILE A 95 -10.60 14.56 -0.81
C ILE A 95 -11.93 13.85 -1.02
N GLY A 96 -11.91 12.64 -1.59
CA GLY A 96 -13.10 11.83 -1.82
C GLY A 96 -13.82 11.45 -0.52
N SER A 97 -13.07 11.14 0.55
CA SER A 97 -13.63 10.81 1.87
C SER A 97 -14.29 12.00 2.57
N ILE A 98 -13.75 13.21 2.36
CA ILE A 98 -14.31 14.46 2.90
C ILE A 98 -15.52 14.91 2.10
N THR A 99 -15.40 14.99 0.77
CA THR A 99 -16.45 15.52 -0.13
C THR A 99 -17.56 14.52 -0.45
N GLN A 100 -17.40 13.24 -0.06
CA GLN A 100 -18.34 12.15 -0.38
C GLN A 100 -18.58 11.99 -1.90
N HIS A 101 -17.61 12.39 -2.73
CA HIS A 101 -17.77 12.30 -4.17
C HIS A 101 -17.45 10.88 -4.69
N ARG A 102 -18.47 10.22 -5.25
CA ARG A 102 -18.40 8.81 -5.68
C ARG A 102 -17.29 8.50 -6.68
N LYS A 103 -17.02 9.41 -7.64
CA LYS A 103 -16.03 9.17 -8.70
C LYS A 103 -14.60 9.19 -8.14
N MET A 104 -14.34 10.05 -7.15
CA MET A 104 -13.00 10.17 -6.54
C MET A 104 -12.68 8.93 -5.69
N ILE A 105 -13.64 8.46 -4.89
CA ILE A 105 -13.45 7.23 -4.11
C ILE A 105 -13.35 5.99 -5.02
N ALA A 106 -14.07 5.95 -6.14
CA ALA A 106 -13.96 4.87 -7.11
C ALA A 106 -12.56 4.82 -7.77
N ALA A 107 -11.99 5.97 -8.12
CA ALA A 107 -10.62 6.05 -8.65
C ALA A 107 -9.59 5.61 -7.60
N PHE A 108 -9.72 6.07 -6.35
CA PHE A 108 -8.85 5.64 -5.25
C PHE A 108 -8.91 4.13 -5.00
N LYS A 109 -10.13 3.54 -5.02
CA LYS A 109 -10.30 2.09 -4.95
C LYS A 109 -9.53 1.37 -6.06
N LEU A 110 -9.68 1.81 -7.31
CA LEU A 110 -9.01 1.18 -8.46
C LEU A 110 -7.48 1.25 -8.30
N ALA A 111 -6.95 2.43 -7.99
CA ALA A 111 -5.52 2.66 -7.81
C ALA A 111 -4.92 1.77 -6.71
N TYR A 112 -5.65 1.61 -5.58
CA TYR A 112 -5.18 0.78 -4.48
C TYR A 112 -5.18 -0.71 -4.84
N TRP A 113 -6.19 -1.18 -5.58
CA TRP A 113 -6.21 -2.55 -6.10
C TRP A 113 -5.09 -2.81 -7.10
N THR A 114 -4.82 -1.86 -8.01
CA THR A 114 -3.71 -2.00 -8.95
C THR A 114 -2.37 -2.04 -8.24
N SER A 115 -2.17 -1.23 -7.19
CA SER A 115 -0.95 -1.28 -6.37
C SER A 115 -0.78 -2.62 -5.68
N SER A 116 -1.85 -3.17 -5.09
CA SER A 116 -1.80 -4.45 -4.39
C SER A 116 -1.50 -5.62 -5.32
N LEU A 117 -2.05 -5.61 -6.55
CA LEU A 117 -1.76 -6.63 -7.54
C LEU A 117 -0.31 -6.53 -8.04
N LEU A 118 0.16 -5.31 -8.29
CA LEU A 118 1.52 -5.07 -8.75
C LEU A 118 2.55 -5.54 -7.71
N GLU A 119 2.32 -5.23 -6.44
CA GLU A 119 3.19 -5.65 -5.33
C GLU A 119 3.24 -7.18 -5.18
N LEU A 120 2.10 -7.85 -5.34
CA LEU A 120 2.05 -9.30 -5.34
C LEU A 120 2.91 -9.89 -6.47
N LEU A 121 2.83 -9.33 -7.68
CA LEU A 121 3.62 -9.79 -8.83
C LEU A 121 5.13 -9.56 -8.61
N ILE A 122 5.50 -8.38 -8.10
CA ILE A 122 6.90 -8.04 -7.82
C ILE A 122 7.47 -8.97 -6.74
N SER A 123 6.71 -9.22 -5.66
CA SER A 123 7.18 -10.08 -4.58
C SER A 123 7.35 -11.54 -5.01
N ILE A 124 6.47 -12.08 -5.85
CA ILE A 124 6.64 -13.42 -6.44
C ILE A 124 7.90 -13.47 -7.33
N ALA A 125 8.08 -12.46 -8.19
CA ALA A 125 9.27 -12.39 -9.04
C ALA A 125 10.56 -12.31 -8.23
N ALA A 126 10.58 -11.50 -7.15
CA ALA A 126 11.73 -11.38 -6.26
C ALA A 126 12.11 -12.72 -5.61
N ILE A 127 11.12 -13.47 -5.10
CA ILE A 127 11.37 -14.80 -4.50
C ILE A 127 11.95 -15.77 -5.54
N ILE A 128 11.45 -15.75 -6.77
CA ILE A 128 11.97 -16.61 -7.86
C ILE A 128 13.42 -16.26 -8.18
N VAL A 129 13.74 -14.98 -8.34
CA VAL A 129 15.12 -14.53 -8.65
C VAL A 129 16.09 -14.93 -7.53
N LEU A 130 15.72 -14.68 -6.27
CA LEU A 130 16.52 -15.08 -5.11
C LEU A 130 16.69 -16.61 -5.04
N ALA A 131 15.64 -17.37 -5.34
CA ALA A 131 15.74 -18.83 -5.35
C ALA A 131 16.70 -19.35 -6.43
N VAL A 132 16.72 -18.72 -7.60
CA VAL A 132 17.59 -19.10 -8.73
C VAL A 132 19.04 -18.72 -8.44
N GLN A 133 19.30 -17.52 -7.92
CA GLN A 133 20.65 -17.00 -7.66
C GLN A 133 21.25 -17.45 -6.33
N ARG A 134 20.59 -18.36 -5.60
CA ARG A 134 21.02 -18.80 -4.27
C ARG A 134 22.49 -19.24 -4.20
N ILE A 135 23.01 -19.87 -5.25
CA ILE A 135 24.37 -20.44 -5.28
C ILE A 135 25.39 -19.31 -5.39
N ASP A 136 25.14 -18.35 -6.26
CA ASP A 136 26.03 -17.21 -6.50
C ASP A 136 26.12 -16.30 -5.27
N ILE A 137 24.99 -16.10 -4.58
CA ILE A 137 24.92 -15.32 -3.33
C ILE A 137 25.75 -16.01 -2.22
N ILE A 138 25.58 -17.32 -2.02
CA ILE A 138 26.33 -18.07 -1.00
C ILE A 138 27.83 -18.07 -1.30
N ASN A 139 28.23 -18.23 -2.56
CA ASN A 139 29.64 -18.21 -2.97
C ASN A 139 30.27 -16.83 -2.76
N THR A 140 29.54 -15.76 -3.04
CA THR A 140 30.00 -14.38 -2.85
C THR A 140 30.19 -14.05 -1.36
N CYS A 141 29.24 -14.48 -0.53
CA CYS A 141 29.30 -14.36 0.92
C CYS A 141 30.51 -15.08 1.53
N ALA A 142 30.81 -16.30 1.05
CA ALA A 142 32.00 -17.05 1.48
C ALA A 142 33.32 -16.40 1.01
N ALA A 143 33.31 -15.68 -0.12
CA ALA A 143 34.49 -14.96 -0.61
C ALA A 143 34.78 -13.69 0.20
N LEU A 144 33.74 -13.03 0.72
CA LEU A 144 33.86 -11.81 1.53
C LEU A 144 34.26 -12.11 2.98
N ASN A 145 33.84 -13.26 3.51
CA ASN A 145 34.11 -13.66 4.88
C ASN A 145 35.07 -14.85 4.90
N ALA A 146 36.39 -14.56 4.85
CA ALA A 146 37.43 -15.59 4.86
C ALA A 146 37.41 -16.48 6.13
N ASP A 147 36.83 -15.97 7.22
CA ASP A 147 36.69 -16.68 8.49
C ASP A 147 35.45 -17.59 8.56
N GLU A 148 34.50 -17.44 7.63
CA GLU A 148 33.26 -18.23 7.63
C GLU A 148 33.26 -19.35 6.59
N THR A 149 32.65 -20.49 6.94
CA THR A 149 32.48 -21.61 6.01
C THR A 149 31.22 -21.46 5.16
N VAL A 150 31.22 -22.09 3.98
CA VAL A 150 30.04 -22.16 3.08
C VAL A 150 28.79 -22.69 3.80
N GLY A 151 28.96 -23.56 4.80
CA GLY A 151 27.88 -24.11 5.61
C GLY A 151 27.18 -23.05 6.47
N SER A 152 27.94 -22.16 7.11
CA SER A 152 27.40 -21.05 7.92
C SER A 152 26.61 -20.09 7.05
N CYS A 153 27.17 -19.66 5.91
CA CYS A 153 26.48 -18.74 5.01
C CYS A 153 25.19 -19.32 4.42
N SER A 154 25.18 -20.62 4.09
CA SER A 154 23.96 -21.32 3.65
C SER A 154 22.86 -21.31 4.74
N SER A 155 23.24 -21.47 6.01
CA SER A 155 22.32 -21.41 7.16
C SER A 155 21.71 -20.01 7.34
N TYR A 156 22.53 -18.96 7.24
CA TYR A 156 22.06 -17.58 7.28
C TYR A 156 21.11 -17.27 6.12
N TYR A 157 21.47 -17.64 4.89
CA TYR A 157 20.63 -17.44 3.71
C TYR A 157 19.27 -18.13 3.84
N ARG A 158 19.25 -19.38 4.34
CA ARG A 158 18.01 -20.12 4.57
C ARG A 158 17.11 -19.43 5.60
N THR A 159 17.70 -18.95 6.69
CA THR A 159 16.97 -18.24 7.75
C THR A 159 16.39 -16.92 7.23
N PHE A 160 17.20 -16.16 6.49
CA PHE A 160 16.80 -14.92 5.83
C PHE A 160 15.61 -15.13 4.87
N MET A 161 15.68 -16.13 3.98
CA MET A 161 14.60 -16.44 3.02
C MET A 161 13.29 -16.81 3.73
N ILE A 162 13.35 -17.54 4.84
CA ILE A 162 12.14 -17.89 5.62
C ILE A 162 11.50 -16.61 6.19
N ILE A 163 12.30 -15.75 6.82
CA ILE A 163 11.83 -14.50 7.41
C ILE A 163 11.23 -13.59 6.32
N LEU A 164 11.91 -13.46 5.18
CA LEU A 164 11.47 -12.64 4.05
C LEU A 164 10.12 -13.13 3.51
N CYS A 165 9.96 -14.44 3.28
CA CYS A 165 8.70 -15.01 2.83
C CYS A 165 7.55 -14.74 3.81
N CYS A 166 7.78 -14.93 5.11
CA CYS A 166 6.77 -14.65 6.13
C CYS A 166 6.34 -13.17 6.11
N LEU A 167 7.31 -12.25 6.00
CA LEU A 167 7.02 -10.81 5.96
C LEU A 167 6.28 -10.41 4.68
N ILE A 168 6.68 -10.92 3.51
CA ILE A 168 5.99 -10.67 2.24
C ILE A 168 4.52 -11.09 2.34
N VAL A 169 4.25 -12.27 2.89
CA VAL A 169 2.87 -12.78 3.05
C VAL A 169 2.07 -11.87 3.97
N ILE A 170 2.64 -11.46 5.11
CA ILE A 170 1.97 -10.57 6.07
C ILE A 170 1.66 -9.21 5.42
N VAL A 171 2.63 -8.59 4.75
CA VAL A 171 2.46 -7.29 4.09
C VAL A 171 1.38 -7.36 3.00
N ASN A 172 1.43 -8.38 2.14
CA ASN A 172 0.41 -8.60 1.12
C ASN A 172 -0.97 -8.79 1.75
N LEU A 173 -1.08 -9.56 2.84
CA LEU A 173 -2.34 -9.78 3.53
C LEU A 173 -2.93 -8.47 4.08
N PHE A 174 -2.09 -7.62 4.68
CA PHE A 174 -2.51 -6.27 5.11
C PHE A 174 -2.94 -5.39 3.94
N GLN A 175 -2.21 -5.41 2.82
CA GLN A 175 -2.58 -4.64 1.63
C GLN A 175 -3.93 -5.10 1.05
N PHE A 176 -4.15 -6.41 0.91
CA PHE A 176 -5.44 -6.96 0.46
C PHE A 176 -6.58 -6.62 1.42
N TYR A 177 -6.33 -6.65 2.73
CA TYR A 177 -7.30 -6.25 3.73
C TYR A 177 -7.74 -4.79 3.54
N PHE A 178 -6.79 -3.86 3.38
CA PHE A 178 -7.10 -2.46 3.13
C PHE A 178 -7.83 -2.25 1.80
N ALA A 179 -7.43 -2.96 0.74
CA ALA A 179 -8.10 -2.92 -0.56
C ALA A 179 -9.58 -3.37 -0.46
N ALA A 180 -9.85 -4.44 0.30
CA ALA A 180 -11.20 -4.92 0.57
C ALA A 180 -12.02 -3.92 1.41
N ALA A 181 -11.42 -3.34 2.44
CA ALA A 181 -12.06 -2.33 3.29
C ALA A 181 -12.52 -1.10 2.48
N ILE A 182 -11.64 -0.55 1.63
CA ILE A 182 -11.95 0.58 0.73
C ILE A 182 -13.07 0.19 -0.26
N SER A 183 -13.06 -1.05 -0.75
CA SER A 183 -14.09 -1.56 -1.67
C SER A 183 -15.47 -1.61 -1.03
N SER A 184 -15.53 -2.03 0.23
CA SER A 184 -16.79 -2.06 1.00
C SER A 184 -17.33 -0.64 1.22
N TYR A 185 -16.46 0.33 1.48
CA TYR A 185 -16.84 1.73 1.65
C TYR A 185 -17.36 2.36 0.36
N ALA A 186 -16.64 2.17 -0.76
CA ALA A 186 -17.07 2.65 -2.08
C ALA A 186 -18.47 2.11 -2.45
N THR A 187 -18.73 0.84 -2.12
CA THR A 187 -20.03 0.19 -2.36
C THR A 187 -21.14 0.78 -1.48
N ARG A 188 -20.86 1.03 -0.20
CA ARG A 188 -21.82 1.67 0.73
C ARG A 188 -22.18 3.08 0.27
N LEU A 189 -21.20 3.89 -0.13
CA LEU A 189 -21.43 5.26 -0.61
C LEU A 189 -22.27 5.30 -1.90
N ARG A 190 -22.08 4.31 -2.79
CA ARG A 190 -22.92 4.15 -3.98
C ARG A 190 -24.38 3.85 -3.59
N ARG A 191 -24.59 3.00 -2.59
CA ARG A 191 -25.93 2.61 -2.13
C ARG A 191 -26.68 3.76 -1.46
N THR A 192 -26.03 4.54 -0.58
CA THR A 192 -26.68 5.66 0.12
C THR A 192 -27.16 6.75 -0.83
N ASN A 193 -26.35 7.10 -1.84
CA ASN A 193 -26.75 8.06 -2.88
C ASN A 193 -27.95 7.59 -3.71
N MET A 194 -28.07 6.28 -3.95
CA MET A 194 -29.19 5.71 -4.69
C MET A 194 -30.50 5.81 -3.89
N HIS A 195 -30.45 5.53 -2.58
CA HIS A 195 -31.63 5.68 -1.71
C HIS A 195 -32.09 7.13 -1.60
N GLU A 196 -31.16 8.08 -1.53
CA GLU A 196 -31.50 9.51 -1.56
C GLU A 196 -32.26 9.85 -2.84
N LYS A 197 -31.72 9.46 -4.00
CA LYS A 197 -32.39 9.70 -5.29
C LYS A 197 -33.77 9.05 -5.40
N LEU A 198 -33.96 7.87 -4.80
CA LEU A 198 -35.25 7.17 -4.80
C LEU A 198 -36.27 7.84 -3.87
N ARG A 199 -35.85 8.34 -2.70
CA ARG A 199 -36.71 9.08 -1.78
C ARG A 199 -37.33 10.31 -2.42
N HIS A 200 -36.54 11.07 -3.19
CA HIS A 200 -37.03 12.24 -3.95
C HIS A 200 -38.07 11.89 -5.02
N LEU A 201 -38.17 10.61 -5.44
CA LEU A 201 -39.19 10.17 -6.40
C LEU A 201 -40.50 9.74 -5.71
N GLU A 202 -40.49 9.47 -4.40
CA GLU A 202 -41.69 9.08 -3.64
C GLU A 202 -42.49 10.28 -3.12
N ASP A 203 -41.87 11.47 -3.07
CA ASP A 203 -42.52 12.74 -2.75
C ASP A 203 -43.38 13.24 -3.94
N PHE A 204 -44.41 12.49 -4.29
CA PHE A 204 -45.52 13.01 -5.10
C PHE A 204 -46.41 13.89 -4.22
N PRO A 205 -46.94 15.03 -4.71
CA PRO A 205 -47.85 15.85 -3.92
C PRO A 205 -49.05 14.99 -3.49
N GLU A 206 -49.21 14.83 -2.18
CA GLU A 206 -50.35 14.14 -1.60
C GLU A 206 -51.62 14.87 -2.06
N ALA A 207 -52.55 14.15 -2.72
CA ALA A 207 -53.77 14.76 -3.24
C ALA A 207 -54.48 15.50 -2.09
N PRO A 208 -54.99 16.73 -2.30
CA PRO A 208 -55.59 17.51 -1.24
C PRO A 208 -56.68 16.67 -0.57
N ARG A 209 -56.49 16.39 0.72
CA ARG A 209 -57.48 15.72 1.55
C ARG A 209 -58.77 16.54 1.43
N LYS A 210 -59.82 15.94 0.88
CA LYS A 210 -61.14 16.56 0.82
C LYS A 210 -61.53 16.89 2.25
N VAL A 211 -61.57 18.17 2.59
CA VAL A 211 -62.21 18.63 3.82
C VAL A 211 -63.68 18.31 3.65
N GLU A 212 -64.16 17.27 4.34
CA GLU A 212 -65.59 17.00 4.45
C GLU A 212 -66.20 18.16 5.25
N PHE A 213 -66.84 19.08 4.53
CA PHE A 213 -67.76 20.04 5.11
C PHE A 213 -69.06 19.30 5.40
N PHE A 214 -69.27 18.90 6.65
CA PHE A 214 -70.59 18.65 7.22
C PHE A 214 -70.58 18.98 8.71
#